data_AF-A0A1E5GGP5-F1
#
_entry.id   AF-A0A1E5GGP5-F1
#
_cell.length_a   1.000
_cell.length_b   1.000
_cell.length_c   1.000
_cell.angle_alpha   90.00
_cell.angle_beta   90.00
_cell.angle_gamma   90.00
#
_symmetry.space_group_name_H-M   'P 1'
#
loop_
_entity.id
_entity.type
_entity.pdbx_description
1 polymer ?
#
loop_
_entity_poly.entity_id
_entity_poly.type
_entity_poly.pdbx_seq_one_letter_code
_entity_poly.pdbx_strand_id
1 'polypeptide(L)'
;MIDINGVEAQNQATKIGQANDKLTISQTVAFSSGMTVPGNATANSTFEEFKTSSTTIQQLLNRDVANIHSAVAAFERADSQTKKLFDMPFTGLTK
;
A
#
# COMPACT_ATOMS: atom_id res chain seq x y z
N MET A 1 2.79 -27.72 2.93
CA MET A 1 1.87 -26.58 2.75
C MET A 1 2.61 -25.34 3.17
N ILE A 2 2.66 -24.30 2.34
CA ILE A 2 3.25 -23.03 2.78
C ILE A 2 2.17 -22.35 3.62
N ASP A 3 2.40 -22.22 4.92
CA ASP A 3 1.41 -21.64 5.83
C ASP A 3 1.50 -20.11 5.77
N ILE A 4 0.50 -19.51 5.12
CA ILE A 4 0.30 -18.07 5.10
C ILE A 4 -1.12 -17.75 5.50
N ASN A 5 -1.20 -16.79 6.42
CA ASN A 5 -2.45 -16.17 6.79
C ASN A 5 -2.84 -15.09 5.75
N GLY A 6 -3.28 -15.53 4.57
CA GLY A 6 -3.66 -14.65 3.47
C GLY A 6 -4.81 -13.71 3.83
N VAL A 7 -5.72 -14.16 4.71
CA VAL A 7 -6.82 -13.35 5.24
C VAL A 7 -6.27 -12.18 6.05
N GLU A 8 -5.33 -12.43 6.96
CA GLU A 8 -4.72 -11.36 7.74
C GLU A 8 -3.91 -10.40 6.87
N ALA A 9 -3.17 -10.91 5.88
CA ALA A 9 -2.45 -10.06 4.92
C ALA A 9 -3.41 -9.12 4.15
N GLN A 10 -4.53 -9.64 3.66
CA GLN A 10 -5.54 -8.85 2.97
C GLN A 10 -6.24 -7.84 3.90
N ASN A 11 -6.47 -8.22 5.17
CA ASN A 11 -7.01 -7.31 6.18
C ASN A 11 -6.05 -6.14 6.43
N GLN A 12 -4.74 -6.39 6.50
CA GLN A 12 -3.74 -5.33 6.66
C GLN A 12 -3.69 -4.41 5.43
N ALA A 13 -3.70 -4.96 4.21
CA ALA A 13 -3.79 -4.16 2.99
C ALA A 13 -5.03 -3.25 2.98
N THR A 14 -6.17 -3.77 3.44
CA THR A 14 -7.42 -3.00 3.55
C THR A 14 -7.30 -1.85 4.56
N LYS A 15 -6.74 -2.11 5.74
CA LYS A 15 -6.51 -1.06 6.76
C LYS A 15 -5.57 0.03 6.26
N ILE A 16 -4.53 -0.35 5.51
CA ILE A 16 -3.61 0.61 4.88
C ILE A 16 -4.35 1.47 3.86
N GLY A 17 -5.16 0.87 2.99
CA GLY A 17 -6.00 1.61 2.03
C GLY A 17 -6.92 2.61 2.72
N GLN A 18 -7.60 2.20 3.79
CA GLN A 18 -8.47 3.09 4.57
C GLN A 18 -7.71 4.23 5.26
N ALA A 19 -6.48 3.97 5.74
CA ALA A 19 -5.63 5.03 6.28
C ALA A 19 -5.18 5.99 5.19
N ASN A 20 -4.89 5.48 3.99
CA ASN A 20 -4.49 6.26 2.84
C ASN A 20 -5.59 7.22 2.36
N ASP A 21 -6.84 6.75 2.31
CA ASP A 21 -7.98 7.58 1.91
C ASP A 21 -8.15 8.80 2.83
N LYS A 22 -7.91 8.62 4.13
CA LYS A 22 -7.99 9.69 5.15
C LYS A 22 -6.88 10.74 5.03
N LEU A 23 -5.79 10.47 4.30
CA LEU A 23 -4.72 11.42 4.05
C LEU A 23 -5.03 12.36 2.86
N THR A 24 -6.10 12.11 2.13
CA THR A 24 -6.48 12.93 0.98
C THR A 24 -6.88 14.33 1.43
N ILE A 25 -6.10 15.33 1.03
CA ILE A 25 -6.39 16.74 1.27
C ILE A 25 -7.25 17.22 0.09
N SER A 26 -8.56 17.28 0.30
CA SER A 26 -9.54 17.61 -0.74
C SER A 26 -9.81 19.10 -0.91
N GLN A 27 -9.35 19.94 0.02
CA GLN A 27 -9.65 21.37 0.05
C GLN A 27 -8.40 22.20 -0.21
N THR A 28 -8.53 23.17 -1.11
CA THR A 28 -7.55 24.25 -1.28
C THR A 28 -7.74 25.26 -0.15
N VAL A 29 -6.71 25.47 0.67
CA VAL A 29 -6.68 26.58 1.63
C VAL A 29 -6.23 27.84 0.90
N ALA A 30 -7.06 28.87 0.92
CA ALA A 30 -6.72 30.18 0.37
C ALA A 30 -6.28 31.12 1.50
N PHE A 31 -5.05 31.61 1.42
CA PHE A 31 -4.54 32.64 2.32
C PHE A 31 -4.85 34.02 1.72
N SER A 32 -5.22 35.00 2.55
CA SER A 32 -5.58 36.34 2.07
C SER A 32 -4.42 37.01 1.33
N SER A 33 -4.70 37.60 0.16
CA SER A 33 -3.70 38.25 -0.71
C SER A 33 -3.50 39.75 -0.43
N GLY A 34 -4.23 40.31 0.53
CA GLY A 34 -4.21 41.73 0.86
C GLY A 34 -3.15 42.06 1.92
N MET A 35 -2.05 42.68 1.47
CA MET A 35 -0.82 43.00 2.20
C MET A 35 0.11 41.82 2.46
N THR A 36 1.39 42.03 2.17
CA THR A 36 2.52 41.15 2.46
C THR A 36 2.71 41.04 3.97
N VAL A 37 1.80 40.35 4.66
CA VAL A 37 2.00 39.95 6.05
C VAL A 37 2.96 38.76 6.00
N PRO A 38 4.17 38.84 6.57
CA PRO A 38 5.16 37.75 6.50
C PRO A 38 4.60 36.38 6.92
N GLY A 39 3.61 36.37 7.84
CA GLY A 39 2.90 35.16 8.26
C GLY A 39 2.13 34.45 7.14
N ASN A 40 1.62 35.16 6.12
CA ASN A 40 0.86 34.54 5.02
C ASN A 40 1.76 33.73 4.08
N ALA A 41 2.96 34.25 3.77
CA ALA A 41 3.93 33.54 2.94
C ALA A 41 4.41 32.25 3.64
N THR A 42 4.70 32.34 4.94
CA THR A 42 5.08 31.17 5.76
C THR A 42 3.94 30.15 5.83
N ALA A 43 2.71 30.58 6.11
CA ALA A 43 1.55 29.68 6.17
C ALA A 43 1.31 28.95 4.83
N ASN A 44 1.45 29.67 3.71
CA ASN A 44 1.34 29.08 2.38
C ASN A 44 2.44 28.04 2.12
N SER A 45 3.71 28.36 2.42
CA SER A 45 4.83 27.40 2.25
C SER A 45 4.62 26.14 3.09
N THR A 46 4.28 26.31 4.37
CA THR A 46 4.02 25.18 5.28
C THR A 46 2.85 24.31 4.81
N PHE A 47 1.79 24.91 4.27
CA PHE A 47 0.66 24.15 3.73
C PHE A 47 1.03 23.35 2.48
N GLU A 48 1.83 23.93 1.58
CA GLU A 48 2.31 23.21 0.38
C GLU A 48 3.30 22.08 0.74
N GLU A 49 4.17 22.28 1.73
CA GLU A 49 5.02 21.22 2.28
C GLU A 49 4.20 20.08 2.91
N PHE A 50 3.14 20.43 3.65
CA PHE A 50 2.21 19.45 4.22
C PHE A 50 1.50 18.63 3.11
N LYS A 51 1.02 19.29 2.05
CA LYS A 51 0.42 18.61 0.89
C LYS A 51 1.39 17.65 0.20
N THR A 52 2.63 18.10 0.00
CA THR A 52 3.69 17.30 -0.61
C THR A 52 4.01 16.08 0.26
N SER A 53 4.12 16.28 1.57
CA SER A 53 4.36 15.21 2.53
C SER A 53 3.21 14.21 2.54
N SER A 54 1.96 14.68 2.55
CA SER A 54 0.78 13.82 2.47
C SER A 54 0.81 12.96 1.20
N THR A 55 0.99 13.59 0.03
CA THR A 55 1.09 12.90 -1.27
C THR A 55 2.18 11.82 -1.26
N THR A 56 3.35 12.13 -0.70
CA THR A 56 4.46 11.19 -0.58
C THR A 56 4.08 9.99 0.28
N ILE A 57 3.44 10.22 1.43
CA ILE A 57 2.96 9.13 2.30
C ILE A 57 1.93 8.29 1.55
N GLN A 58 1.01 8.92 0.81
CA GLN A 58 -0.01 8.18 0.06
C GLN A 58 0.61 7.24 -1.00
N GLN A 59 1.67 7.68 -1.69
CA GLN A 59 2.41 6.85 -2.62
C GLN A 59 3.10 5.66 -1.94
N LEU A 60 3.69 5.88 -0.76
CA LEU A 60 4.32 4.82 0.03
C LEU A 60 3.29 3.78 0.50
N LEU A 61 2.14 4.21 1.01
CA LEU A 61 1.06 3.31 1.45
C LEU A 61 0.49 2.50 0.28
N ASN A 62 0.28 3.12 -0.88
CA ASN A 62 -0.16 2.42 -2.09
C ASN A 62 0.85 1.34 -2.54
N ARG A 63 2.15 1.67 -2.48
CA ARG A 63 3.22 0.70 -2.78
C ARG A 63 3.18 -0.47 -1.80
N ASP A 64 2.97 -0.21 -0.53
CA ASP A 64 2.94 -1.25 0.50
C ASP A 64 1.72 -2.19 0.33
N VAL A 65 0.56 -1.66 -0.06
CA VAL A 65 -0.62 -2.47 -0.46
C VAL A 65 -0.28 -3.38 -1.64
N ALA A 66 0.34 -2.84 -2.69
CA ALA A 66 0.73 -3.61 -3.86
C ALA A 66 1.75 -4.72 -3.52
N ASN A 67 2.71 -4.43 -2.63
CA ASN A 67 3.69 -5.40 -2.15
C ASN A 67 3.02 -6.55 -1.38
N ILE A 68 2.04 -6.25 -0.53
CA ILE A 68 1.28 -7.28 0.20
C ILE A 68 0.54 -8.19 -0.80
N HIS A 69 -0.18 -7.63 -1.77
CA HIS A 69 -0.89 -8.43 -2.79
C HIS A 69 0.07 -9.30 -3.60
N SER A 70 1.21 -8.74 -4.02
CA SER A 70 2.24 -9.47 -4.75
C SER A 70 2.80 -10.65 -3.95
N ALA A 71 3.09 -10.43 -2.66
CA ALA A 71 3.58 -11.47 -1.77
C ALA A 71 2.54 -12.61 -1.62
N VAL A 72 1.28 -12.27 -1.31
CA VAL A 72 0.19 -13.26 -1.17
C VAL A 72 0.07 -14.10 -2.45
N ALA A 73 0.02 -13.47 -3.62
CA ALA A 73 -0.07 -14.17 -4.90
C ALA A 73 1.15 -15.04 -5.21
N ALA A 74 2.36 -14.65 -4.78
CA ALA A 74 3.56 -15.48 -4.93
C ALA A 74 3.48 -16.75 -4.09
N PHE A 75 2.98 -16.63 -2.87
CA PHE A 75 2.83 -17.75 -1.98
C PHE A 75 1.70 -18.70 -2.37
N GLU A 76 0.56 -18.18 -2.84
CA GLU A 76 -0.51 -19.01 -3.41
C GLU A 76 -0.03 -19.82 -4.62
N ARG A 77 0.78 -19.21 -5.49
CA ARG A 77 1.42 -19.91 -6.62
C ARG A 77 2.36 -21.01 -6.14
N ALA A 78 3.20 -20.72 -5.15
CA ALA A 78 4.14 -21.69 -4.62
C ALA A 78 3.44 -22.86 -3.92
N ASP A 79 2.37 -22.62 -3.18
CA ASP A 79 1.57 -23.67 -2.54
C ASP A 79 0.85 -24.53 -3.59
N SER A 80 0.28 -23.92 -4.64
CA SER A 80 -0.33 -24.63 -5.78
C SER A 80 0.68 -25.52 -6.51
N GLN A 81 1.89 -25.02 -6.79
CA GLN A 81 2.96 -25.79 -7.41
C GLN A 81 3.40 -26.96 -6.52
N THR A 82 3.53 -26.72 -5.22
CA THR A 82 3.90 -27.74 -4.24
C THR A 82 2.85 -28.85 -4.20
N LYS A 83 1.55 -28.51 -4.13
CA LYS A 83 0.44 -29.47 -4.17
C LYS A 83 0.50 -30.34 -5.43
N LYS A 84 0.68 -29.74 -6.61
CA LYS A 84 0.83 -30.48 -7.87
C LYS A 84 1.98 -31.48 -7.86
N LEU A 85 3.12 -31.13 -7.24
CA LEU A 85 4.27 -32.05 -7.14
C LEU A 85 3.95 -33.26 -6.25
N PHE A 86 3.16 -33.09 -5.19
CA PHE A 86 2.77 -34.17 -4.28
C PHE A 86 1.57 -34.98 -4.79
N ASP A 87 0.68 -34.39 -5.58
CA ASP A 87 -0.49 -35.04 -6.17
C ASP A 87 -0.16 -35.79 -7.47
N MET A 88 1.03 -35.58 -8.04
CA MET A 88 1.49 -36.39 -9.18
C MET A 88 1.79 -37.82 -8.70
N PRO A 89 1.19 -38.86 -9.32
CA PRO A 89 1.57 -40.23 -9.01
C PRO A 89 3.07 -40.41 -9.31
N PHE A 90 3.78 -41.12 -8.44
CA PHE A 90 5.20 -41.49 -8.64
C PHE A 90 5.34 -42.46 -9.83
N THR A 91 5.01 -42.05 -11.05
CA THR A 91 5.12 -42.87 -12.26
C THR A 91 6.55 -42.98 -12.78
N GLY A 92 7.55 -42.58 -11.98
CA GLY A 92 8.97 -42.59 -12.34
C GLY A 92 9.88 -43.41 -11.43
N LEU A 93 9.37 -44.08 -10.38
CA LEU A 93 10.19 -44.87 -9.44
C LEU A 93 10.15 -46.39 -9.69
N THR A 94 9.51 -46.83 -10.77
CA THR A 94 9.58 -48.24 -11.22
C THR A 94 10.31 -48.33 -12.56
N LYS A 95 11.63 -48.31 -12.50
CA LYS A 95 12.50 -48.96 -13.49
C LYS A 95 13.66 -49.62 -12.77
#